data_AF-A0A3D4FHG7-F1
#
_entry.id   AF-A0A3D4FHG7-F1
#
_cell.length_a   1.000
_cell.length_b   1.000
_cell.length_c   1.000
_cell.angle_alpha   90.00
_cell.angle_beta   90.00
_cell.angle_gamma   90.00
#
_symmetry.space_group_name_H-M   'P 1'
#
loop_
_entity.id
_entity.type
_entity.pdbx_description
1 polymer ?
#
loop_
_entity_poly.entity_id
_entity_poly.type
_entity_poly.pdbx_seq_one_letter_code
_entity_poly.pdbx_strand_id
1 'polypeptide(L)'
;MRNNSDDKGEGGELGELLLYLFLETRLKAPKMLSKMEIKTTQNQYVYGADGVHLYLTHDEDGLPIYQFIIGEAKIKNDILDATRVAFDSIKNSIDEISIEVCLVSGEILKEVCDKKDAETIKQMILPSEDINNDFGTYEKAIGIFIGYTGDYDEDIPNSKWNKCLNDKIKNDIGRAVKTMTKKIESLCLKGYSFYCYYLPFNNAEKDRKSILDSIL
;
A
#
# COMPACT_ATOMS: atom_id res chain seq x y z
N MET A 1 25.58 31.07 -6.81
CA MET A 1 24.92 29.93 -7.49
C MET A 1 24.60 28.90 -6.42
N ARG A 2 23.33 28.78 -6.02
CA ARG A 2 22.85 27.76 -5.08
C ARG A 2 22.12 26.71 -5.92
N ASN A 3 22.70 25.52 -6.05
CA ASN A 3 22.01 24.35 -6.58
C ASN A 3 21.08 23.82 -5.48
N ASN A 4 19.81 24.22 -5.53
CA ASN A 4 18.73 23.48 -4.90
C ASN A 4 18.12 22.58 -5.99
N SER A 5 18.73 21.42 -6.22
CA SER A 5 18.02 20.30 -6.85
C SER A 5 17.18 19.63 -5.77
N ASP A 6 15.97 20.14 -5.57
CA ASP A 6 14.92 19.45 -4.82
C ASP A 6 14.59 18.16 -5.59
N ASP A 7 15.12 17.02 -5.10
CA ASP A 7 14.92 15.64 -5.60
C ASP A 7 13.48 15.13 -5.31
N LYS A 8 12.47 16.00 -5.45
CA LYS A 8 11.11 15.80 -4.91
C LYS A 8 10.11 15.12 -5.84
N GLY A 9 10.55 14.54 -6.97
CA GLY A 9 9.62 13.91 -7.93
C GLY A 9 10.13 12.71 -8.74
N GLU A 10 11.44 12.45 -8.83
CA GLU A 10 11.98 11.56 -9.88
C GLU A 10 12.00 10.06 -9.53
N GLY A 11 10.82 9.47 -9.27
CA GLY A 11 10.68 8.00 -9.27
C GLY A 11 9.87 7.40 -8.11
N GLY A 12 9.27 8.22 -7.25
CA GLY A 12 8.24 7.75 -6.30
C GLY A 12 6.98 7.29 -7.01
N GLU A 13 6.58 8.01 -8.07
CA GLU A 13 5.36 7.77 -8.87
C GLU A 13 5.27 6.36 -9.44
N LEU A 14 6.41 5.78 -9.86
CA LEU A 14 6.44 4.39 -10.32
C LEU A 14 6.03 3.42 -9.21
N GLY A 15 6.50 3.65 -7.98
CA GLY A 15 6.12 2.84 -6.83
C GLY A 15 4.63 2.94 -6.54
N GLU A 16 4.08 4.16 -6.58
CA GLU A 16 2.64 4.41 -6.40
C GLU A 16 1.81 3.70 -7.47
N LEU A 17 2.22 3.81 -8.74
CA LEU A 17 1.58 3.14 -9.88
C LEU A 17 1.61 1.61 -9.74
N LEU A 18 2.76 1.03 -9.39
CA LEU A 18 2.90 -0.41 -9.23
C LEU A 18 2.06 -0.92 -8.06
N LEU A 19 2.06 -0.22 -6.92
CA LEU A 19 1.21 -0.57 -5.79
C LEU A 19 -0.27 -0.54 -6.16
N TYR A 20 -0.71 0.52 -6.84
CA TYR A 20 -2.07 0.63 -7.38
C TYR A 20 -2.43 -0.57 -8.26
N LEU A 21 -1.55 -0.93 -9.21
CA LEU A 21 -1.77 -2.08 -10.09
C LEU A 21 -1.88 -3.39 -9.31
N PHE A 22 -1.02 -3.62 -8.30
CA PHE A 22 -1.09 -4.85 -7.51
C PHE A 22 -2.38 -4.93 -6.68
N LEU A 23 -2.77 -3.84 -6.02
CA LEU A 23 -4.00 -3.81 -5.23
C LEU A 23 -5.24 -4.01 -6.10
N GLU A 24 -5.36 -3.32 -7.23
CA GLU A 24 -6.55 -3.46 -8.08
C GLU A 24 -6.57 -4.77 -8.87
N THR A 25 -5.45 -5.19 -9.45
CA THR A 25 -5.45 -6.35 -10.35
C THR A 25 -5.38 -7.68 -9.61
N ARG A 26 -4.59 -7.75 -8.53
CA ARG A 26 -4.38 -8.99 -7.76
C ARG A 26 -5.33 -9.09 -6.58
N LEU A 27 -5.45 -8.04 -5.78
CA LEU A 27 -6.31 -8.06 -4.59
C LEU A 27 -7.77 -7.72 -4.92
N LYS A 28 -8.05 -7.17 -6.11
CA LYS A 28 -9.38 -6.66 -6.49
C LYS A 28 -9.86 -5.58 -5.53
N ALA A 29 -8.92 -4.77 -5.03
CA ALA A 29 -9.17 -3.67 -4.13
C ALA A 29 -9.16 -2.35 -4.91
N PRO A 30 -10.31 -1.88 -5.43
CA PRO A 30 -10.40 -0.64 -6.20
C PRO A 30 -9.94 0.58 -5.38
N LYS A 31 -9.29 1.52 -6.05
CA LYS A 31 -8.85 2.78 -5.44
C LYS A 31 -10.05 3.66 -5.12
N MET A 32 -10.10 4.15 -3.89
CA MET A 32 -11.06 5.16 -3.46
C MET A 32 -10.50 6.57 -3.56
N LEU A 33 -9.30 6.80 -3.02
CA LEU A 33 -8.68 8.11 -2.99
C LEU A 33 -7.23 8.01 -3.46
N SER A 34 -6.85 8.89 -4.39
CA SER A 34 -5.46 9.13 -4.73
C SER A 34 -4.77 10.02 -3.70
N LYS A 35 -3.43 10.00 -3.70
CA LYS A 35 -2.59 10.93 -2.92
C LYS A 35 -2.98 12.41 -3.08
N MET A 36 -3.42 12.81 -4.28
CA MET A 36 -3.86 14.18 -4.54
C MET A 36 -5.19 14.49 -3.85
N GLU A 37 -6.15 13.56 -3.93
CA GLU A 37 -7.46 13.70 -3.28
C GLU A 37 -7.33 13.68 -1.75
N ILE A 38 -6.44 12.84 -1.21
CA ILE A 38 -6.13 12.81 0.24
C ILE A 38 -5.65 14.18 0.73
N LYS A 39 -4.78 14.85 -0.03
CA LYS A 39 -4.28 16.19 0.30
C LYS A 39 -5.35 17.28 0.26
N THR A 40 -6.37 17.14 -0.58
CA THR A 40 -7.42 18.15 -0.75
C THR A 40 -8.61 17.97 0.16
N THR A 41 -8.95 16.72 0.53
CA THR A 41 -10.19 16.41 1.26
C THR A 41 -10.13 16.76 2.75
N GLN A 42 -8.94 16.80 3.36
CA GLN A 42 -8.85 16.89 4.82
C GLN A 42 -8.73 18.31 5.42
N ASN A 43 -8.52 19.39 4.64
CA ASN A 43 -8.19 20.74 5.18
C ASN A 43 -7.02 20.76 6.21
N GLN A 44 -6.38 19.62 6.41
CA GLN A 44 -5.18 19.31 7.16
C GLN A 44 -4.28 18.58 6.16
N TYR A 45 -3.04 19.03 6.04
CA TYR A 45 -2.08 18.44 5.15
C TYR A 45 -1.73 17.03 5.62
N VAL A 46 -2.36 16.00 5.05
CA VAL A 46 -1.92 14.61 5.26
C VAL A 46 -0.65 14.38 4.48
N TYR A 47 0.39 13.95 5.18
CA TYR A 47 1.69 13.63 4.59
C TYR A 47 1.93 12.12 4.72
N GLY A 48 1.85 11.38 3.61
CA GLY A 48 2.45 10.04 3.57
C GLY A 48 1.87 9.11 2.53
N ALA A 49 0.58 8.79 2.66
CA ALA A 49 -0.04 7.72 1.89
C ALA A 49 -0.09 8.00 0.38
N ASP A 50 0.12 6.94 -0.40
CA ASP A 50 0.08 6.97 -1.85
C ASP A 50 -1.36 6.78 -2.39
N GLY A 51 -2.27 6.30 -1.54
CA GLY A 51 -3.69 6.19 -1.83
C GLY A 51 -4.45 5.41 -0.75
N VAL A 52 -5.77 5.43 -0.85
CA VAL A 52 -6.67 4.56 -0.07
C VAL A 52 -7.43 3.68 -1.04
N HIS A 53 -7.40 2.37 -0.82
CA HIS A 53 -8.15 1.37 -1.57
C HIS A 53 -9.19 0.70 -0.67
N LEU A 54 -10.25 0.19 -1.26
CA LEU A 54 -11.27 -0.54 -0.53
C LEU A 54 -11.21 -2.01 -0.90
N TYR A 55 -11.10 -2.87 0.10
CA TYR A 55 -11.11 -4.32 -0.08
C TYR A 55 -12.20 -4.95 0.77
N LEU A 56 -13.07 -5.73 0.12
CA LEU A 56 -14.10 -6.50 0.80
C LEU A 56 -13.57 -7.92 1.06
N THR A 57 -13.44 -8.26 2.34
CA THR A 57 -13.16 -9.62 2.81
C THR A 57 -14.25 -10.07 3.77
N HIS A 58 -14.11 -11.26 4.36
CA HIS A 58 -15.05 -11.77 5.35
C HIS A 58 -14.28 -12.31 6.57
N ASP A 59 -14.91 -12.28 7.74
CA ASP A 59 -14.39 -12.94 8.94
C ASP A 59 -14.61 -14.46 8.90
N GLU A 60 -14.25 -15.15 9.99
CA GLU A 60 -14.39 -16.60 10.12
C GLU A 60 -15.86 -17.08 10.08
N ASP A 61 -16.79 -16.22 10.49
CA ASP A 61 -18.24 -16.48 10.50
C ASP A 61 -18.92 -16.07 9.18
N GLY A 62 -18.16 -15.50 8.24
CA GLY A 62 -18.64 -15.07 6.93
C GLY A 62 -19.29 -13.69 6.92
N LEU A 63 -19.11 -12.88 7.97
CA LEU A 63 -19.55 -11.49 8.00
C LEU A 63 -18.59 -10.61 7.19
N PRO A 64 -19.10 -9.62 6.43
CA PRO A 64 -18.25 -8.78 5.59
C PRO A 64 -17.34 -7.86 6.42
N ILE A 65 -16.10 -7.72 5.98
CA ILE A 65 -15.10 -6.79 6.51
C ILE A 65 -14.70 -5.84 5.37
N TYR A 66 -14.96 -4.56 5.55
CA TYR A 66 -14.56 -3.50 4.63
C TYR A 66 -13.22 -2.91 5.07
N GLN A 67 -12.14 -3.31 4.39
CA GLN A 67 -10.80 -2.85 4.69
C GLN A 67 -10.40 -1.63 3.85
N PHE A 68 -10.07 -0.55 4.54
CA PHE A 68 -9.51 0.66 3.95
C PHE A 68 -7.98 0.53 3.92
N ILE A 69 -7.47 0.06 2.79
CA ILE A 69 -6.05 -0.19 2.59
C ILE A 69 -5.34 1.14 2.33
N ILE A 70 -4.54 1.57 3.29
CA ILE A 70 -3.63 2.70 3.18
C ILE A 70 -2.37 2.23 2.45
N GLY A 71 -2.13 2.76 1.26
CA GLY A 71 -1.01 2.38 0.40
C GLY A 71 0.27 3.15 0.70
N GLU A 72 1.40 2.45 0.73
CA GLU A 72 2.74 3.02 0.83
C GLU A 72 3.73 2.26 -0.07
N ALA A 73 4.46 2.98 -0.91
CA ALA A 73 5.45 2.44 -1.82
C ALA A 73 6.84 3.04 -1.57
N LYS A 74 7.86 2.18 -1.58
CA LYS A 74 9.27 2.57 -1.49
C LYS A 74 10.13 1.78 -2.46
N ILE A 75 10.87 2.49 -3.30
CA ILE A 75 11.88 1.94 -4.21
C ILE A 75 13.25 2.46 -3.81
N LYS A 76 14.10 1.59 -3.27
CA LYS A 76 15.44 1.88 -2.75
C LYS A 76 16.37 0.70 -3.01
N ASN A 77 17.67 0.93 -3.19
CA ASN A 77 18.60 -0.16 -3.50
C ASN A 77 18.62 -1.28 -2.44
N ASP A 78 18.58 -0.94 -1.15
CA ASP A 78 18.54 -1.92 -0.05
C ASP A 78 17.10 -2.22 0.41
N ILE A 79 16.74 -3.51 0.41
CA ILE A 79 15.41 -3.96 0.81
C ILE A 79 15.07 -3.64 2.28
N LEU A 80 16.07 -3.65 3.18
CA LEU A 80 15.84 -3.38 4.59
C LEU A 80 15.63 -1.88 4.84
N ASP A 81 16.38 -1.02 4.16
CA ASP A 81 16.17 0.42 4.15
C ASP A 81 14.79 0.77 3.56
N ALA A 82 14.44 0.20 2.41
CA ALA A 82 13.11 0.35 1.80
C ALA A 82 11.99 0.00 2.80
N THR A 83 12.12 -1.16 3.45
CA THR A 83 11.16 -1.64 4.45
C THR A 83 11.07 -0.69 5.65
N ARG A 84 12.20 -0.25 6.22
CA ARG A 84 12.20 0.65 7.39
C ARG A 84 11.51 1.96 7.08
N VAL A 85 11.86 2.59 5.96
CA VAL A 85 11.30 3.87 5.55
C VAL A 85 9.81 3.75 5.22
N ALA A 86 9.37 2.64 4.61
CA ALA A 86 7.95 2.40 4.38
C ALA A 86 7.16 2.34 5.69
N PHE A 87 7.65 1.57 6.68
CA PHE A 87 6.97 1.43 7.98
C PHE A 87 6.92 2.73 8.78
N ASP A 88 7.96 3.56 8.70
CA ASP A 88 7.96 4.87 9.34
C ASP A 88 6.93 5.82 8.70
N SER A 89 6.74 5.75 7.37
CA SER A 89 5.69 6.50 6.66
C SER A 89 4.28 5.99 6.98
N ILE A 90 4.10 4.67 7.03
CA ILE A 90 2.82 4.01 7.35
C ILE A 90 2.31 4.46 8.72
N LYS A 91 3.18 4.58 9.73
CA LYS A 91 2.75 5.01 11.06
C LYS A 91 2.10 6.39 11.02
N ASN A 92 2.70 7.33 10.28
CA ASN A 92 2.15 8.68 10.14
C ASN A 92 0.81 8.63 9.40
N SER A 93 0.75 7.91 8.27
CA SER A 93 -0.46 7.78 7.46
C SER A 93 -1.64 7.16 8.22
N ILE A 94 -1.40 6.13 9.04
CA ILE A 94 -2.45 5.48 9.84
C ILE A 94 -3.03 6.43 10.88
N ASP A 95 -2.19 7.25 11.52
CA ASP A 95 -2.65 8.19 12.54
C ASP A 95 -3.43 9.37 11.93
N GLU A 96 -3.01 9.84 10.75
CA GLU A 96 -3.59 11.01 10.09
C GLU A 96 -4.86 10.70 9.27
N ILE A 97 -4.95 9.52 8.65
CA ILE A 97 -6.09 9.21 7.78
C ILE A 97 -7.29 8.74 8.62
N SER A 98 -8.33 9.56 8.71
CA SER A 98 -9.64 9.15 9.25
C SER A 98 -10.46 8.45 8.17
N ILE A 99 -10.92 7.24 8.46
CA ILE A 99 -11.80 6.47 7.57
C ILE A 99 -13.13 7.22 7.39
N GLU A 100 -13.65 7.80 8.46
CA GLU A 100 -14.92 8.53 8.47
C GLU A 100 -14.90 9.68 7.45
N VAL A 101 -13.79 10.42 7.38
CA VAL A 101 -13.62 11.49 6.38
C VAL A 101 -13.55 10.95 4.96
N CYS A 102 -12.82 9.85 4.73
CA CYS A 102 -12.79 9.20 3.42
C CYS A 102 -14.19 8.77 2.96
N LEU A 103 -15.00 8.32 3.90
CA LEU A 103 -16.33 7.77 3.68
C LEU A 103 -17.43 8.81 3.44
N VAL A 104 -17.28 10.04 3.95
CA VAL A 104 -18.21 11.15 3.68
C VAL A 104 -18.26 11.51 2.18
N SER A 105 -17.23 11.12 1.40
CA SER A 105 -17.22 11.24 -0.05
C SER A 105 -18.12 10.17 -0.70
N GLY A 106 -19.43 10.23 -0.43
CA GLY A 106 -20.41 9.21 -0.80
C GLY A 106 -20.56 8.96 -2.30
N GLU A 107 -20.15 9.90 -3.15
CA GLU A 107 -20.03 9.72 -4.60
C GLU A 107 -18.97 8.67 -4.95
N ILE A 108 -17.81 8.68 -4.28
CA ILE A 108 -16.71 7.74 -4.53
C ILE A 108 -17.13 6.30 -4.24
N LEU A 109 -17.89 6.08 -3.16
CA LEU A 109 -18.40 4.76 -2.81
C LEU A 109 -19.29 4.16 -3.91
N LYS A 110 -20.07 4.99 -4.61
CA LYS A 110 -20.94 4.52 -5.69
C LYS A 110 -20.19 4.14 -6.96
N GLU A 111 -18.97 4.65 -7.15
CA GLU A 111 -18.10 4.32 -8.28
C GLU A 111 -17.27 3.06 -8.00
N VAL A 112 -16.89 2.86 -6.74
CA VAL A 112 -15.96 1.82 -6.29
C VAL A 112 -16.67 0.54 -5.87
N CYS A 113 -17.90 0.64 -5.36
CA CYS A 113 -18.69 -0.49 -4.86
C CYS A 113 -19.96 -0.70 -5.67
N ASP A 114 -20.55 -1.89 -5.52
CA ASP A 114 -21.94 -2.08 -5.93
C ASP A 114 -22.90 -1.30 -5.01
N LYS A 115 -24.15 -1.17 -5.43
CA LYS A 115 -25.16 -0.41 -4.68
C LYS A 115 -25.44 -0.98 -3.29
N LYS A 116 -25.28 -2.29 -3.10
CA LYS A 116 -25.58 -2.97 -1.84
C LYS A 116 -24.46 -2.69 -0.84
N ASP A 117 -23.21 -2.90 -1.24
CA ASP A 117 -22.03 -2.63 -0.44
C ASP A 117 -21.90 -1.15 -0.09
N ALA A 118 -22.15 -0.25 -1.05
CA ALA A 118 -22.14 1.19 -0.78
C ALA A 118 -23.18 1.59 0.29
N GLU A 119 -24.36 0.96 0.30
CA GLU A 119 -25.40 1.24 1.28
C GLU A 119 -25.09 0.63 2.65
N THR A 120 -24.54 -0.59 2.67
CA THR A 120 -24.01 -1.24 3.87
C THR A 120 -22.95 -0.36 4.55
N ILE A 121 -21.98 0.13 3.79
CA ILE A 121 -20.93 1.01 4.30
C ILE A 121 -21.54 2.32 4.84
N LYS A 122 -22.49 2.94 4.14
CA LYS A 122 -23.21 4.14 4.63
C LYS A 122 -23.89 3.93 5.98
N GLN A 123 -24.57 2.80 6.14
CA GLN A 123 -25.25 2.46 7.39
C GLN A 123 -24.28 2.23 8.56
N MET A 124 -23.05 1.77 8.28
CA MET A 124 -22.00 1.65 9.30
C MET A 124 -21.47 3.01 9.78
N ILE A 125 -21.48 4.04 8.92
CA ILE A 125 -20.98 5.39 9.24
C ILE A 125 -22.05 6.22 9.96
N LEU A 126 -23.31 6.06 9.56
CA LEU A 126 -24.45 6.79 10.10
C LEU A 126 -25.18 5.89 11.10
N PRO A 127 -24.88 5.97 12.41
CA PRO A 127 -25.57 5.16 13.40
C PRO A 127 -27.08 5.44 13.34
N SER A 128 -27.88 4.39 13.10
CA SER A 128 -29.34 4.43 13.17
C SER A 128 -29.83 3.68 14.40
N GLU A 129 -31.04 3.96 14.87
CA GLU A 129 -31.58 3.36 16.11
C GLU A 129 -31.95 1.86 15.94
N ASP A 130 -31.96 1.34 14.71
CA ASP A 130 -32.39 -0.01 14.32
C ASP A 130 -31.22 -0.96 13.96
N ILE A 131 -30.06 -0.81 14.62
CA ILE A 131 -28.89 -1.65 14.31
C ILE A 131 -29.06 -3.03 14.98
N ASN A 132 -29.73 -3.95 14.29
CA ASN A 132 -29.53 -5.39 14.55
C ASN A 132 -28.04 -5.70 14.38
N ASN A 133 -27.41 -6.43 15.30
CA ASN A 133 -25.97 -6.74 15.33
C ASN A 133 -25.43 -7.60 14.16
N ASP A 134 -26.09 -7.60 12.99
CA ASP A 134 -25.77 -8.38 11.79
C ASP A 134 -24.89 -7.61 10.78
N PHE A 135 -24.41 -6.42 11.14
CA PHE A 135 -23.60 -5.62 10.23
C PHE A 135 -22.14 -6.06 10.26
N GLY A 136 -21.53 -6.12 9.08
CA GLY A 136 -20.09 -6.26 8.93
C GLY A 136 -19.30 -5.18 9.68
N THR A 137 -17.97 -5.29 9.65
CA THR A 137 -17.09 -4.29 10.25
C THR A 137 -16.31 -3.53 9.19
N TYR A 138 -15.76 -2.38 9.56
CA TYR A 138 -14.77 -1.68 8.76
C TYR A 138 -13.50 -1.48 9.58
N GLU A 139 -12.35 -1.56 8.90
CA GLU A 139 -11.05 -1.40 9.54
C GLU A 139 -10.04 -0.79 8.58
N LYS A 140 -8.94 -0.27 9.12
CA LYS A 140 -7.78 0.09 8.30
C LYS A 140 -6.99 -1.18 7.98
N ALA A 141 -6.42 -1.22 6.79
CA ALA A 141 -5.42 -2.18 6.40
C ALA A 141 -4.26 -1.46 5.71
N ILE A 142 -3.17 -2.16 5.42
CA ILE A 142 -1.94 -1.55 4.93
C ILE A 142 -1.51 -2.28 3.66
N GLY A 143 -1.30 -1.51 2.58
CA GLY A 143 -0.76 -2.00 1.32
C GLY A 143 0.67 -1.50 1.16
N ILE A 144 1.64 -2.41 1.00
CA ILE A 144 3.05 -2.04 0.91
C ILE A 144 3.64 -2.53 -0.40
N PHE A 145 4.30 -1.65 -1.14
CA PHE A 145 5.16 -2.03 -2.25
C PHE A 145 6.62 -1.72 -1.95
N ILE A 146 7.47 -2.74 -2.03
CA ILE A 146 8.92 -2.63 -1.84
C ILE A 146 9.64 -2.98 -3.13
N GLY A 147 10.18 -1.96 -3.79
CA GLY A 147 11.13 -2.12 -4.88
C GLY A 147 12.57 -2.10 -4.35
N TYR A 148 13.38 -3.08 -4.72
CA TYR A 148 14.76 -3.18 -4.26
C TYR A 148 15.74 -3.65 -5.31
N THR A 149 17.03 -3.41 -5.15
CA THR A 149 18.04 -3.95 -6.07
C THR A 149 18.29 -5.41 -5.73
N GLY A 150 17.94 -6.29 -6.67
CA GLY A 150 18.32 -7.68 -6.60
C GLY A 150 19.81 -7.80 -6.86
N ASP A 151 20.54 -8.32 -5.89
CA ASP A 151 21.91 -8.74 -6.11
C ASP A 151 21.83 -10.07 -6.89
N TYR A 152 22.34 -10.17 -8.10
CA TYR A 152 22.29 -11.41 -8.89
C TYR A 152 23.69 -11.77 -9.33
N ASP A 153 24.02 -13.06 -9.23
CA ASP A 153 25.29 -13.56 -9.74
C ASP A 153 25.14 -13.76 -11.26
N GLU A 154 25.92 -13.01 -12.04
CA GLU A 154 25.86 -13.01 -13.50
C GLU A 154 26.43 -14.33 -14.09
N ASP A 155 27.20 -15.09 -13.32
CA ASP A 155 27.89 -16.31 -13.75
C ASP A 155 27.10 -17.61 -13.43
N ILE A 156 25.77 -17.54 -13.35
CA ILE A 156 24.91 -18.72 -13.11
C ILE A 156 24.55 -19.40 -14.45
N PRO A 157 24.73 -20.72 -14.58
CA PRO A 157 24.24 -21.46 -15.75
C PRO A 157 22.73 -21.29 -15.96
N ASN A 158 22.31 -21.09 -17.22
CA ASN A 158 20.89 -20.87 -17.59
C ASN A 158 19.92 -21.90 -16.97
N SER A 159 20.33 -23.16 -16.87
CA SER A 159 19.50 -24.23 -16.29
C SER A 159 19.21 -24.06 -14.79
N LYS A 160 20.03 -23.29 -14.08
CA LYS A 160 19.90 -23.00 -12.64
C LYS A 160 19.41 -21.59 -12.35
N TRP A 161 19.45 -20.68 -13.34
CA TRP A 161 19.10 -19.27 -13.20
C TRP A 161 17.78 -19.05 -12.45
N ASN A 162 16.67 -19.60 -12.96
CA ASN A 162 15.34 -19.42 -12.36
C ASN A 162 15.25 -19.92 -10.91
N LYS A 163 15.95 -21.00 -10.58
CA LYS A 163 15.94 -21.55 -9.22
C LYS A 163 16.73 -20.63 -8.28
N CYS A 164 17.96 -20.28 -8.65
CA CYS A 164 18.83 -19.40 -7.87
C CYS A 164 18.20 -18.03 -7.65
N LEU A 165 17.56 -17.46 -8.68
CA LEU A 165 16.83 -16.21 -8.61
C LEU A 165 15.69 -16.27 -7.58
N ASN A 166 14.83 -17.29 -7.68
CA ASN A 166 13.71 -17.46 -6.75
C ASN A 166 14.18 -17.68 -5.31
N ASP A 167 15.24 -18.47 -5.11
CA ASP A 167 15.80 -18.70 -3.77
C ASP A 167 16.39 -17.41 -3.18
N LYS A 168 17.01 -16.56 -4.00
CA LYS A 168 17.53 -15.26 -3.56
C LYS A 168 16.42 -14.29 -3.18
N ILE A 169 15.38 -14.18 -4.02
CA ILE A 169 14.19 -13.37 -3.72
C ILE A 169 13.53 -13.82 -2.40
N LYS A 170 13.37 -15.13 -2.19
CA LYS A 170 12.84 -15.66 -0.92
C LYS A 170 13.70 -15.30 0.27
N ASN A 171 15.02 -15.37 0.14
CA ASN A 171 15.94 -15.00 1.20
C ASN A 171 15.86 -13.50 1.52
N ASP A 172 15.78 -12.65 0.51
CA ASP A 172 15.65 -11.20 0.66
C ASP A 172 14.36 -10.82 1.36
N ILE A 173 13.23 -11.36 0.88
CA ILE A 173 11.91 -11.20 1.53
C ILE A 173 11.98 -11.73 2.97
N GLY A 174 12.64 -12.86 3.23
CA GLY A 174 12.83 -13.38 4.58
C GLY A 174 13.58 -12.40 5.52
N ARG A 175 14.55 -11.63 5.00
CA ARG A 175 15.23 -10.57 5.77
C ARG A 175 14.31 -9.36 5.99
N ALA A 176 13.54 -8.97 4.98
CA ALA A 176 12.56 -7.89 5.07
C ALA A 176 11.46 -8.22 6.09
N VAL A 177 10.92 -9.44 6.08
CA VAL A 177 9.89 -9.90 7.02
C VAL A 177 10.37 -9.79 8.47
N LYS A 178 11.61 -10.19 8.77
CA LYS A 178 12.19 -10.00 10.12
C LYS A 178 12.23 -8.53 10.55
N THR A 179 12.54 -7.63 9.63
CA THR A 179 12.55 -6.19 9.89
C THR A 179 11.14 -5.64 10.07
N MET A 180 10.22 -6.04 9.20
CA MET A 180 8.80 -5.71 9.27
C MET A 180 8.20 -6.14 10.60
N THR A 181 8.39 -7.38 11.04
CA THR A 181 7.85 -7.85 12.33
C THR A 181 8.32 -6.95 13.47
N LYS A 182 9.62 -6.64 13.55
CA LYS A 182 10.14 -5.72 14.58
C LYS A 182 9.50 -4.33 14.50
N LYS A 183 9.32 -3.79 13.30
CA LYS A 183 8.66 -2.49 13.08
C LYS A 183 7.19 -2.53 13.53
N ILE A 184 6.44 -3.56 13.16
CA ILE A 184 5.04 -3.78 13.59
C ILE A 184 4.93 -3.74 15.12
N GLU A 185 5.82 -4.42 15.84
CA GLU A 185 5.82 -4.40 17.30
C GLU A 185 6.18 -3.02 17.86
N SER A 186 7.25 -2.41 17.35
CA SER A 186 7.76 -1.13 17.87
C SER A 186 6.83 0.05 17.60
N LEU A 187 6.05 -0.02 16.51
CA LEU A 187 5.13 1.04 16.09
C LEU A 187 3.68 0.77 16.53
N CYS A 188 3.46 -0.28 17.34
CA CYS A 188 2.14 -0.71 17.81
C CYS A 188 1.13 -0.96 16.67
N LEU A 189 1.60 -1.51 15.55
CA LEU A 189 0.76 -1.82 14.38
C LEU A 189 0.19 -3.25 14.43
N LYS A 190 0.16 -3.87 15.60
CA LYS A 190 -0.45 -5.19 15.79
C LYS A 190 -1.97 -5.07 15.59
N GLY A 191 -2.56 -6.01 14.86
CA GLY A 191 -4.00 -6.04 14.57
C GLY A 191 -4.38 -5.55 13.17
N TYR A 192 -3.51 -4.82 12.48
CA TYR A 192 -3.75 -4.45 11.08
C TYR A 192 -3.44 -5.61 10.13
N SER A 193 -4.21 -5.70 9.06
CA SER A 193 -3.92 -6.55 7.90
C SER A 193 -2.86 -5.91 7.00
N PHE A 194 -1.90 -6.70 6.52
CA PHE A 194 -0.80 -6.24 5.66
C PHE A 194 -0.79 -6.98 4.32
N TYR A 195 -0.83 -6.21 3.23
CA TYR A 195 -0.72 -6.68 1.84
C TYR A 195 0.60 -6.22 1.25
N CYS A 196 1.61 -7.09 1.30
CA CYS A 196 2.98 -6.73 0.93
C CYS A 196 3.38 -7.31 -0.43
N TYR A 197 3.88 -6.45 -1.30
CA TYR A 197 4.41 -6.79 -2.61
C TYR A 197 5.89 -6.43 -2.69
N TYR A 198 6.70 -7.36 -3.20
CA TYR A 198 8.14 -7.18 -3.34
C TYR A 198 8.52 -7.38 -4.80
N LEU A 199 9.28 -6.44 -5.36
CA LEU A 199 9.76 -6.52 -6.74
C LEU A 199 11.25 -6.16 -6.80
N PRO A 200 12.12 -7.09 -7.20
CA PRO A 200 13.53 -6.77 -7.37
C PRO A 200 13.80 -6.16 -8.77
N PHE A 201 14.70 -5.19 -8.79
CA PHE A 201 15.20 -4.45 -9.95
C PHE A 201 16.69 -4.78 -10.16
N ASN A 202 17.25 -4.44 -11.32
CA ASN A 202 18.69 -4.58 -11.54
C ASN A 202 19.44 -3.45 -10.81
N ASN A 203 18.87 -2.25 -10.81
CA ASN A 203 19.27 -1.14 -9.97
C ASN A 203 18.03 -0.30 -9.68
N ALA A 204 17.46 -0.43 -8.49
CA ALA A 204 16.17 0.16 -8.14
C ALA A 204 16.12 1.68 -8.35
N GLU A 205 17.19 2.40 -8.01
CA GLU A 205 17.21 3.87 -8.13
C GLU A 205 17.41 4.36 -9.57
N LYS A 206 18.13 3.61 -10.39
CA LYS A 206 18.31 3.92 -11.82
C LYS A 206 17.10 3.48 -12.64
N ASP A 207 16.65 2.25 -12.42
CA ASP A 207 15.57 1.62 -13.16
C ASP A 207 14.26 2.36 -12.94
N ARG A 208 13.98 2.85 -11.72
CA ARG A 208 12.76 3.62 -11.47
C ARG A 208 12.66 4.88 -12.33
N LYS A 209 13.78 5.57 -12.57
CA LYS A 209 13.82 6.77 -13.42
C LYS A 209 13.65 6.39 -14.89
N SER A 210 14.43 5.42 -15.35
CA SER A 210 14.39 4.96 -16.73
C SER A 210 13.03 4.40 -17.16
N ILE A 211 12.34 3.68 -16.27
CA ILE A 211 11.02 3.12 -16.55
C ILE A 211 9.99 4.25 -16.64
N LEU A 212 10.02 5.21 -15.70
CA LEU A 212 9.10 6.34 -15.70
C LEU A 212 9.25 7.20 -16.97
N ASP A 213 10.49 7.49 -17.37
CA ASP A 213 10.80 8.22 -18.61
C ASP A 213 10.33 7.50 -19.89
N SER A 214 10.12 6.18 -19.82
CA SER A 214 9.65 5.39 -20.97
C SER A 214 8.13 5.29 -21.04
N ILE A 215 7.43 5.59 -19.95
CA ILE A 215 5.97 5.52 -19.85
C ILE A 215 5.33 6.89 -20.12
N LEU A 216 6.06 7.98 -19.85
CA LEU A 216 5.69 9.37 -20.11
C LEU A 216 6.06 9.81 -21.53
#